data_AF-A0A3N5M0E6-F1
#
_entry.id   AF-A0A3N5M0E6-F1
#
_cell.length_a   1.000
_cell.length_b   1.000
_cell.length_c   1.000
_cell.angle_alpha   90.00
_cell.angle_beta   90.00
_cell.angle_gamma   90.00
#
_symmetry.space_group_name_H-M   'P 1'
#
loop_
_entity.id
_entity.type
_entity.pdbx_description
1 polymer ?
#
loop_
_entity_poly.entity_id
_entity_poly.type
_entity_poly.pdbx_seq_one_letter_code
_entity_poly.pdbx_strand_id
1 'polypeptide(L)' 'MIVKTRVLLVDDHPVVRMGIRSLLESATDLEIVGEAANGREAVDMA' A
#
# COMPACT_ATOMS: atom_id res chain seq x y z
N MET A 1 4.55 20.00 -11.24
CA MET A 1 4.87 18.64 -10.78
C MET A 1 3.62 18.06 -10.14
N ILE A 2 3.22 16.84 -10.49
CA ILE A 2 2.13 16.15 -9.78
C ILE A 2 2.76 15.53 -8.54
N VAL A 3 2.23 15.85 -7.36
CA VAL A 3 2.60 15.18 -6.10
C VAL A 3 1.71 13.96 -5.98
N LYS A 4 2.30 12.78 -5.82
CA LYS A 4 1.57 11.52 -5.62
C LYS A 4 1.24 11.33 -4.15
N THR A 5 0.07 10.76 -3.87
CA THR A 5 -0.30 10.32 -2.52
C THR A 5 0.40 8.99 -2.23
N ARG A 6 1.22 8.97 -1.18
CA ARG A 6 1.95 7.77 -0.74
C ARG A 6 1.03 6.86 0.07
N VAL A 7 0.96 5.59 -0.28
CA VAL A 7 0.06 4.59 0.30
C VAL A 7 0.86 3.40 0.83
N LEU A 8 0.63 3.04 2.10
CA LEU A 8 1.12 1.82 2.71
C LEU A 8 -0.05 0.85 2.88
N LEU A 9 0.05 -0.37 2.34
CA LEU A 9 -0.99 -1.39 2.48
C LEU A 9 -0.76 -2.24 3.72
N VAL A 10 -1.76 -2.38 4.58
CA VAL A 10 -1.67 -3.13 5.84
C VAL A 10 -2.86 -4.08 5.96
N ASP A 11 -2.60 -5.38 5.89
CA ASP A 11 -3.61 -6.43 6.05
C ASP A 11 -2.87 -7.74 6.39
N ASP A 12 -3.42 -8.60 7.25
CA ASP A 12 -2.82 -9.88 7.62
C ASP A 12 -3.05 -10.99 6.58
N HIS A 13 -3.88 -10.75 5.56
CA HIS A 13 -4.18 -11.68 4.48
C HIS A 13 -3.46 -11.29 3.17
N PRO A 14 -2.47 -12.09 2.70
CA PRO A 14 -1.74 -11.79 1.47
C PRO A 14 -2.62 -11.64 0.22
N VAL A 15 -3.71 -12.42 0.12
CA VAL A 15 -4.65 -12.36 -1.02
C VAL A 15 -5.35 -11.01 -1.10
N VAL A 16 -5.71 -10.43 0.04
CA VAL A 16 -6.37 -9.12 0.11
C VAL A 16 -5.40 -8.02 -0.33
N ARG A 17 -4.15 -8.03 0.16
CA ARG A 17 -3.13 -7.06 -0.26
C ARG A 17 -2.85 -7.12 -1.76
N MET A 18 -2.70 -8.32 -2.33
CA MET A 18 -2.51 -8.48 -3.78
C MET A 18 -3.68 -7.92 -4.59
N GLY A 19 -4.92 -8.16 -4.13
CA GLY A 19 -6.12 -7.61 -4.76
C GLY A 19 -6.14 -6.08 -4.72
N ILE A 20 -5.92 -5.48 -3.55
CA ILE A 20 -5.90 -4.02 -3.37
C ILE A 20 -4.77 -3.40 -4.21
N ARG A 21 -3.56 -3.99 -4.18
CA ARG A 21 -2.44 -3.55 -5.01
C ARG A 21 -2.83 -3.49 -6.49
N SER A 22 -3.40 -4.58 -7.00
CA SER A 22 -3.81 -4.69 -8.41
C SER A 22 -4.86 -3.63 -8.78
N LEU A 23 -5.80 -3.32 -7.88
CA LEU A 23 -6.80 -2.27 -8.09
C LEU A 23 -6.15 -0.87 -8.16
N LEU A 24 -5.15 -0.62 -7.32
CA LEU A 24 -4.50 0.69 -7.20
C LEU A 24 -3.39 0.94 -8.25
N GLU A 25 -2.89 -0.09 -8.93
CA GLU A 25 -1.83 0.05 -9.96
C GLU A 25 -2.19 0.99 -11.11
N SER A 26 -3.48 1.14 -11.42
CA SER A 26 -3.96 2.05 -12.48
C SER A 26 -4.10 3.52 -12.05
N ALA A 27 -4.01 3.81 -10.75
CA ALA A 27 -4.18 5.15 -10.20
C ALA A 27 -2.89 5.96 -10.35
N THR A 28 -2.89 6.90 -11.30
CA THR A 28 -1.68 7.69 -11.63
C THR A 28 -1.27 8.70 -10.54
N ASP A 29 -2.18 9.04 -9.64
CA ASP A 29 -2.03 9.96 -8.52
C ASP A 29 -1.59 9.26 -7.21
N LEU A 30 -1.48 7.93 -7.22
CA LEU A 30 -1.05 7.13 -6.07
C LEU A 30 0.34 6.53 -6.28
N GLU A 31 1.02 6.28 -5.15
CA GLU A 31 2.27 5.54 -5.08
C GLU A 31 2.22 4.57 -3.90
N ILE A 32 2.27 3.26 -4.18
CA ILE A 32 2.37 2.24 -3.13
C ILE A 32 3.83 2.18 -2.68
N VAL A 33 4.07 2.52 -1.41
CA VAL A 33 5.43 2.62 -0.83
C VAL A 33 5.84 1.40 -0.03
N GLY A 34 4.92 0.47 0.23
CA GLY A 34 5.20 -0.76 0.95
C GLY A 34 3.95 -1.58 1.26
N GLU A 35 4.17 -2.75 1.86
CA GLU A 35 3.14 -3.64 2.37
C GLU A 35 3.57 -4.17 3.74
N ALA A 36 2.61 -4.30 4.67
CA ALA A 36 2.82 -4.84 6.02
C ALA A 36 1.75 -5.88 6.34
N ALA A 37 2.13 -6.93 7.09
CA ALA A 37 1.22 -7.99 7.52
C ALA A 37 0.52 -7.68 8.87
N ASN A 38 0.94 -6.62 9.55
CA ASN A 38 0.40 -6.25 10.86
C ASN A 38 0.73 -4.79 11.18
N GLY A 39 0.16 -4.29 12.28
CA GLY A 39 0.37 -2.91 12.73
C GLY A 39 1.79 -2.58 13.18
N ARG A 40 2.56 -3.57 13.68
CA ARG A 40 3.96 -3.31 14.10
C ARG A 40 4.82 -3.02 12.89
N GLU A 41 4.79 -3.91 11.90
CA GLU A 41 5.49 -3.72 10.62
C GLU A 41 5.06 -2.40 9.94
N ALA A 42 3.77 -2.08 9.99
CA ALA A 42 3.27 -0.84 9.41
C ALA A 42 3.85 0.41 10.07
N VAL A 43 3.96 0.42 11.40
CA VAL A 43 4.56 1.54 12.14
C VAL A 43 6.07 1.65 11.87
N ASP A 44 6.77 0.53 11.72
CA ASP A 44 8.21 0.54 11.41
C ASP A 44 8.52 1.07 9.99
N MET A 45 7.50 1.11 9.11
CA MET A 45 7.57 1.60 7.73
C MET A 45 7.03 3.04 7.53
N ALA A 46 6.41 3.64 8.55
CA ALA A 46 5.70 4.91 8.47
C ALA A 46 6.63 6.14 8.42
#